data_AF-A0A5C8LNS3-F1
#
_entry.id   AF-A0A5C8LNS3-F1
#
_cell.length_a   1.000
_cell.length_b   1.000
_cell.length_c   1.000
_cell.angle_alpha   90.00
_cell.angle_beta   90.00
_cell.angle_gamma   90.00
#
_symmetry.space_group_name_H-M   'P 1'
#
loop_
_entity.id
_entity.type
_entity.pdbx_description
1 polymer ?
#
loop_
_entity_poly.entity_id
_entity_poly.type
_entity_poly.pdbx_seq_one_letter_code
_entity_poly.pdbx_strand_id
1 'polypeptide(L)'
;MQRRRSRVKRTADLGSHCFRLHRYFIWSVSWLIIDLILILPPAFISLMTGLSLLGVWLSSLQAAFSDSSYKYAVMFTFLIAISNMSFLGVSSPVWALLIGILIAKLLGEGKKKEYY
;
A
#
# COMPACT_ATOMS: atom_id res chain seq x y z
N MET A 1 -23.03 36.72 6.04
CA MET A 1 -21.97 35.81 5.52
C MET A 1 -22.23 34.30 5.68
N GLN A 2 -23.31 33.82 6.32
CA GLN A 2 -23.55 32.38 6.57
C GLN A 2 -24.24 31.61 5.42
N ARG A 3 -24.89 32.30 4.45
CA ARG A 3 -25.70 31.66 3.39
C ARG A 3 -24.91 30.97 2.26
N ARG A 4 -23.60 31.20 2.11
CA ARG A 4 -22.80 30.49 1.07
C ARG A 4 -22.35 29.08 1.51
N ARG A 5 -22.26 28.81 2.82
CA ARG A 5 -21.83 27.50 3.36
C ARG A 5 -22.85 26.38 3.15
N SER A 6 -24.15 26.68 3.13
CA SER A 6 -25.20 25.65 2.99
C SER A 6 -25.37 25.12 1.56
N ARG A 7 -25.02 25.91 0.54
CA ARG A 7 -25.08 25.46 -0.86
C ARG A 7 -23.97 24.46 -1.21
N VAL A 8 -22.78 24.61 -0.62
CA VAL A 8 -21.63 23.71 -0.83
C VAL A 8 -21.87 22.32 -0.24
N LYS A 9 -22.57 22.21 0.91
CA LYS A 9 -22.89 20.90 1.50
C LYS A 9 -23.83 20.08 0.60
N ARG A 10 -24.74 20.72 -0.12
CA ARG A 10 -25.73 20.04 -0.99
C ARG A 10 -25.10 19.41 -2.24
N THR A 11 -24.00 19.98 -2.75
CA THR A 11 -23.26 19.40 -3.89
C THR A 11 -22.32 18.26 -3.48
N ALA A 12 -21.90 18.22 -2.20
CA ALA A 12 -21.09 17.12 -1.67
C ALA A 12 -21.93 15.86 -1.36
N ASP A 13 -23.20 16.04 -0.99
CA ASP A 13 -24.08 14.93 -0.61
C ASP A 13 -24.54 14.09 -1.81
N LEU A 14 -24.80 14.74 -2.96
CA LEU A 14 -25.32 14.08 -4.17
C LEU A 14 -24.33 13.07 -4.80
N GLY A 15 -23.01 13.35 -4.73
CA GLY A 15 -21.98 12.41 -5.19
C GLY A 15 -21.79 11.21 -4.26
N SER A 16 -22.09 11.36 -2.97
CA SER A 16 -21.90 10.31 -1.96
C SER A 16 -22.91 9.16 -2.10
N HIS A 17 -24.12 9.44 -2.58
CA HIS A 17 -25.15 8.42 -2.81
C HIS A 17 -24.86 7.59 -4.06
N CYS A 18 -24.40 8.22 -5.15
CA CYS A 18 -23.97 7.52 -6.37
C CYS A 18 -22.79 6.57 -6.10
N PHE A 19 -21.83 7.00 -5.28
CA PHE A 19 -20.69 6.16 -4.90
C PHE A 19 -21.06 5.01 -3.95
N ARG A 20 -22.10 5.19 -3.13
CA ARG A 20 -22.63 4.13 -2.24
C ARG A 20 -23.30 3.02 -3.04
N LEU A 21 -24.08 3.38 -4.07
CA LEU A 21 -24.67 2.42 -5.02
C LEU A 21 -23.60 1.64 -5.79
N HIS A 22 -22.53 2.30 -6.25
CA HIS A 22 -21.41 1.63 -6.93
C HIS A 22 -20.71 0.61 -6.02
N ARG A 23 -20.53 0.94 -4.73
CA ARG A 23 -19.94 0.03 -3.76
C ARG A 23 -20.79 -1.23 -3.60
N TYR A 24 -22.11 -1.09 -3.45
CA TYR A 24 -23.04 -2.23 -3.33
C TYR A 24 -23.03 -3.16 -4.55
N PHE A 25 -22.82 -2.63 -5.75
CA PHE A 25 -22.71 -3.44 -6.97
C PHE A 25 -21.46 -4.34 -6.96
N ILE A 26 -20.32 -3.81 -6.50
CA ILE A 26 -19.05 -4.53 -6.35
C ILE A 26 -19.11 -5.64 -5.28
N TRP A 27 -19.89 -5.47 -4.21
CA TRP A 27 -20.10 -6.51 -3.20
C TRP A 27 -20.88 -7.71 -3.74
N SER A 28 -21.89 -7.46 -4.60
CA SER A 28 -22.72 -8.52 -5.17
C SER A 28 -21.96 -9.36 -6.20
N VAL A 29 -21.18 -8.70 -7.08
CA VAL A 29 -20.32 -9.37 -8.06
C VAL A 29 -19.22 -10.20 -7.39
N SER A 30 -18.69 -9.78 -6.24
CA SER A 30 -17.66 -10.55 -5.52
C SER A 30 -18.13 -11.95 -5.15
N TRP A 31 -19.40 -12.11 -4.73
CA TRP A 31 -19.92 -13.42 -4.31
C TRP A 31 -19.95 -14.44 -5.46
N LEU A 32 -20.30 -13.99 -6.68
CA LEU A 32 -20.34 -14.84 -7.87
C LEU A 32 -18.94 -15.29 -8.32
N ILE A 33 -17.95 -14.40 -8.21
CA ILE A 33 -16.57 -14.67 -8.65
C ILE A 33 -15.89 -15.71 -7.74
N ILE A 34 -16.18 -15.68 -6.43
CA ILE A 34 -15.60 -16.62 -5.46
C ILE A 34 -16.06 -18.06 -5.77
N ASP A 35 -17.31 -18.27 -6.15
CA ASP A 35 -17.79 -19.61 -6.50
C ASP A 35 -17.13 -20.13 -7.79
N LEU A 36 -17.00 -19.25 -8.80
CA LEU A 36 -16.33 -19.56 -10.06
C LEU A 36 -14.83 -19.89 -9.88
N ILE A 37 -14.13 -19.18 -8.99
CA ILE A 37 -12.70 -19.42 -8.75
C ILE A 37 -12.46 -20.74 -8.02
N LEU A 38 -13.39 -21.21 -7.18
CA LEU A 38 -13.29 -22.48 -6.44
C LEU A 38 -13.38 -23.72 -7.34
N ILE A 39 -14.00 -23.61 -8.51
CA ILE A 39 -14.06 -24.68 -9.53
C ILE A 39 -12.73 -24.82 -10.28
N LEU A 40 -11.88 -23.80 -10.23
CA LEU A 40 -10.62 -23.74 -10.95
C LEU A 40 -9.49 -24.44 -10.16
N PRO A 41 -8.55 -25.15 -10.82
CA PRO A 41 -7.46 -25.81 -10.11
C PRO A 41 -6.59 -24.82 -9.30
N PRO A 42 -6.17 -25.17 -8.07
CA PRO A 42 -5.44 -24.26 -7.17
C PRO A 42 -4.09 -23.80 -7.73
N ALA A 43 -3.49 -24.59 -8.63
CA ALA A 43 -2.26 -24.23 -9.32
C ALA A 43 -2.43 -22.99 -10.20
N PHE A 44 -3.57 -22.82 -10.88
CA PHE A 44 -3.80 -21.68 -11.77
C PHE A 44 -3.91 -20.35 -11.00
N ILE A 45 -4.61 -20.37 -9.87
CA ILE A 45 -4.82 -19.21 -8.99
C ILE A 45 -3.48 -18.75 -8.41
N SER A 46 -2.64 -19.69 -7.98
CA SER A 46 -1.31 -19.41 -7.44
C SER A 46 -0.40 -18.76 -8.49
N LEU A 47 -0.47 -19.23 -9.74
CA LEU A 47 0.29 -18.65 -10.86
C LEU A 47 -0.18 -17.22 -11.16
N MET A 48 -1.48 -16.99 -11.30
CA MET A 48 -2.04 -15.65 -11.55
C MET A 48 -1.70 -14.67 -10.43
N THR A 49 -1.83 -15.11 -9.18
CA THR A 49 -1.52 -14.30 -8.00
C THR A 49 -0.03 -13.97 -7.94
N GLY A 50 0.84 -14.97 -8.16
CA GLY A 50 2.29 -14.78 -8.18
C GLY A 50 2.74 -13.85 -9.29
N LEU A 51 2.28 -14.09 -10.52
CA LEU A 51 2.58 -13.24 -11.70
C LEU A 51 2.06 -11.81 -11.51
N SER A 52 0.89 -11.63 -10.90
CA SER A 52 0.31 -10.32 -10.61
C SER A 52 1.11 -9.56 -9.54
N LEU A 53 1.52 -10.24 -8.45
CA LEU A 53 2.31 -9.61 -7.40
C LEU A 53 3.72 -9.25 -7.88
N LEU A 54 4.36 -10.08 -8.70
CA LEU A 54 5.74 -9.88 -9.14
C LEU A 54 5.95 -8.52 -9.80
N GLY A 55 5.04 -8.11 -10.69
CA GLY A 55 5.12 -6.81 -11.37
C GLY A 55 5.03 -5.63 -10.39
N VAL A 56 4.01 -5.64 -9.53
CA VAL A 56 3.78 -4.55 -8.55
C VAL A 56 4.89 -4.49 -7.51
N TRP A 57 5.38 -5.65 -7.07
CA TRP A 57 6.46 -5.77 -6.10
C TRP A 57 7.77 -5.22 -6.66
N LEU A 58 8.11 -5.57 -7.90
CA LEU A 58 9.30 -5.06 -8.57
C LEU A 58 9.23 -3.54 -8.78
N SER A 59 8.08 -3.01 -9.24
CA SER A 59 7.90 -1.56 -9.39
C SER A 59 8.03 -0.81 -8.06
N SER A 60 7.50 -1.39 -6.97
CA SER A 60 7.60 -0.80 -5.63
C SER A 60 9.03 -0.82 -5.10
N LEU A 61 9.77 -1.92 -5.32
CA LEU A 61 11.19 -2.00 -4.98
C LEU A 61 12.02 -1.01 -5.78
N GLN A 62 11.81 -0.93 -7.09
CA GLN A 62 12.51 0.02 -7.93
C GLN A 62 12.26 1.47 -7.49
N ALA A 63 11.02 1.81 -7.14
CA ALA A 63 10.69 3.13 -6.58
C ALA A 63 11.39 3.39 -5.24
N ALA A 64 11.42 2.41 -4.34
CA ALA A 64 12.06 2.54 -3.02
C ALA A 64 13.58 2.71 -3.13
N PHE A 65 14.25 1.99 -4.03
CA PHE A 65 15.70 2.05 -4.24
C PHE A 65 16.15 3.15 -5.22
N SER A 66 15.23 3.83 -5.88
CA SER A 66 15.53 4.91 -6.83
C SER A 66 16.19 6.12 -6.16
N ASP A 67 15.89 6.37 -4.89
CA ASP A 67 16.52 7.46 -4.15
C ASP A 67 17.87 6.99 -3.59
N SER A 68 18.96 7.42 -4.25
CA SER A 68 20.30 7.04 -3.82
C SER A 68 20.67 7.57 -2.44
N SER A 69 19.91 8.53 -1.89
CA SER A 69 20.16 9.09 -0.57
C SER A 69 19.69 8.19 0.56
N TYR A 70 18.79 7.21 0.35
CA TYR A 70 18.22 6.38 1.41
C TYR A 70 18.47 4.87 1.21
N LYS A 71 19.49 4.52 0.40
CA LYS A 71 19.77 3.13 0.02
C LYS A 71 19.97 2.21 1.22
N TYR A 72 20.66 2.67 2.26
CA TYR A 72 20.90 1.84 3.44
C TYR A 72 19.62 1.65 4.24
N ALA A 73 18.90 2.73 4.56
CA ALA A 73 17.61 2.65 5.25
C ALA A 73 16.58 1.74 4.54
N VAL A 74 16.46 1.84 3.22
CA VAL A 74 15.53 1.04 2.40
C VAL A 74 15.94 -0.44 2.41
N MET A 75 17.23 -0.74 2.30
CA MET A 75 17.75 -2.12 2.37
C MET A 75 17.44 -2.79 3.71
N PHE A 76 17.70 -2.10 4.82
CA PHE A 76 17.38 -2.64 6.15
C PHE A 76 15.88 -2.80 6.36
N THR A 77 15.06 -1.82 5.96
CA THR A 77 13.59 -1.90 6.03
C THR A 77 13.09 -3.15 5.31
N PHE A 78 13.54 -3.36 4.07
CA PHE A 78 13.12 -4.50 3.28
C PHE A 78 13.56 -5.84 3.90
N LEU A 79 14.81 -5.91 4.40
CA LEU A 79 15.35 -7.12 5.02
C LEU A 79 14.61 -7.49 6.32
N ILE A 80 14.26 -6.49 7.14
CA ILE A 80 13.46 -6.71 8.34
C ILE A 80 12.05 -7.17 7.96
N ALA A 81 11.43 -6.52 6.97
CA ALA A 81 10.09 -6.86 6.50
C ALA A 81 9.98 -8.33 6.05
N ILE A 82 10.95 -8.82 5.23
CA ILE A 82 10.95 -10.20 4.75
C ILE A 82 11.33 -11.23 5.83
N SER A 83 12.01 -10.80 6.89
CA SER A 83 12.41 -11.68 8.00
C SER A 83 11.22 -12.27 8.77
N ASN A 84 10.00 -11.74 8.59
CA ASN A 84 8.77 -12.20 9.25
C ASN A 84 8.91 -12.37 10.79
N MET A 85 9.76 -11.57 11.43
CA MET A 85 9.87 -11.53 12.89
C MET A 85 8.69 -10.74 13.46
N SER A 86 7.76 -11.42 14.11
CA SER A 86 6.67 -10.79 14.85
C SER A 86 7.07 -10.62 16.31
N PHE A 87 7.36 -9.38 16.72
CA PHE A 87 7.57 -9.02 18.11
C PHE A 87 6.30 -8.37 18.67
N LEU A 88 5.83 -8.86 19.83
CA LEU A 88 4.72 -8.28 20.61
C LEU A 88 3.32 -8.30 19.93
N GLY A 89 3.10 -9.22 18.98
CA GLY A 89 1.84 -9.31 18.21
C GLY A 89 1.71 -8.26 17.10
N VAL A 90 2.76 -7.46 16.85
CA VAL A 90 2.83 -6.52 15.73
C VAL A 90 3.61 -7.16 14.59
N SER A 91 3.00 -7.16 13.39
CA SER A 91 3.60 -7.72 12.18
C SER A 91 4.91 -7.02 11.81
N SER A 92 5.86 -7.81 11.29
CA SER A 92 7.18 -7.36 10.83
C SER A 92 7.24 -6.02 10.06
N PRO A 93 6.31 -5.69 9.13
CA PRO A 93 6.39 -4.46 8.35
C PRO A 93 6.37 -3.16 9.18
N VAL A 94 5.72 -3.16 10.34
CA VAL A 94 5.66 -1.97 11.21
C VAL A 94 7.02 -1.71 11.85
N TRP A 95 7.67 -2.76 12.35
CA TRP A 95 9.01 -2.69 12.90
C TRP A 95 10.05 -2.35 11.83
N ALA A 96 9.92 -2.93 10.65
CA ALA A 96 10.73 -2.59 9.49
C ALA A 96 10.69 -1.10 9.17
N LEU A 97 9.49 -0.50 9.11
CA LEU A 97 9.32 0.92 8.85
C LEU A 97 9.91 1.79 9.98
N LEU A 98 9.67 1.43 11.24
CA LEU A 98 10.21 2.15 12.40
C LEU A 98 11.74 2.17 12.40
N ILE A 99 12.36 1.00 12.22
CA ILE A 99 13.82 0.83 12.20
C ILE A 99 14.40 1.49 10.95
N GLY A 100 13.74 1.37 9.79
CA GLY A 100 14.10 2.07 8.56
C GLY A 100 14.18 3.58 8.72
N ILE A 101 13.16 4.19 9.33
CA ILE A 101 13.17 5.63 9.66
C ILE A 101 14.29 5.96 10.65
N LEU A 102 14.52 5.11 11.64
CA LEU A 102 15.56 5.34 12.64
C LEU A 102 16.94 5.35 11.98
N ILE A 103 17.21 4.40 11.08
CA ILE A 103 18.44 4.30 10.30
C ILE A 103 18.59 5.50 9.36
N ALA A 104 17.54 5.89 8.63
CA ALA A 104 17.56 7.06 7.77
C ALA A 104 17.95 8.33 8.55
N LYS A 105 17.37 8.51 9.76
CA LYS A 105 17.71 9.63 10.65
C LYS A 105 19.14 9.54 11.22
N LEU A 106 19.56 8.36 11.67
CA LEU A 106 20.88 8.14 12.26
C LEU A 106 22.00 8.33 11.24
N LEU A 107 21.79 7.85 10.02
CA LEU A 107 22.74 7.93 8.92
C LEU A 107 22.68 9.29 8.18
N GLY A 108 21.73 10.15 8.54
CA GLY A 108 21.56 11.48 7.94
C GLY A 108 21.16 11.43 6.46
N GLU A 109 20.67 10.28 6.01
CA GLU A 109 20.10 10.06 4.69
C GLU A 109 18.84 10.94 4.57
N GLY A 110 18.82 11.86 3.60
CA GLY A 110 17.80 12.91 3.49
C GLY A 110 18.27 14.32 3.86
N LYS A 111 19.44 14.47 4.49
CA LYS A 111 20.18 15.73 4.41
C LYS A 111 20.68 15.84 2.98
N LYS A 112 19.91 16.50 2.10
CA LYS A 112 20.48 17.07 0.88
C LYS A 112 21.76 17.76 1.32
N LYS A 113 22.92 17.26 0.86
CA LYS A 113 24.14 18.03 0.93
C LYS A 113 23.92 19.19 -0.01
N GLU A 114 23.29 20.23 0.52
CA GLU A 114 23.22 21.55 -0.05
C GLU A 114 24.62 22.14 0.06
N TYR A 115 25.49 21.61 -0.79
CA TYR A 115 26.88 22.02 -0.95
C TYR A 115 27.25 21.93 -2.43
N TYR A 116 26.44 22.55 -3.29
CA TYR A 116 26.75 23.60 -4.28
C TYR A 116 25.52 23.88 -5.15
#